data_AF-A0A1C2GRH1-F1
#
_entry.id   AF-A0A1C2GRH1-F1
#
_cell.length_a   1.000
_cell.length_b   1.000
_cell.length_c   1.000
_cell.angle_alpha   90.00
_cell.angle_beta   90.00
_cell.angle_gamma   90.00
#
_symmetry.space_group_name_H-M   'P 1'
#
loop_
_entity.id
_entity.type
_entity.pdbx_description
1 polymer ?
#
loop_
_entity_poly.entity_id
_entity_poly.type
_entity_poly.pdbx_seq_one_letter_code
_entity_poly.pdbx_strand_id
1 'polypeptide(L)'
;MIMFRYLNIIHQHIEKMHQTMLDEKISSLSLANAVVCTFIEETDEKLLNCTPGDQDTCILTCLMDINHYKIGKYNTAATFAEVLHKDTVASFFYFLESNEREINNRLYHLADEELHLSYR
;
A
#
# COMPACT_ATOMS: atom_id res chain seq x y z
N MET A 1 -8.04 4.85 -14.14
CA MET A 1 -7.28 6.11 -13.87
C MET A 1 -6.69 6.17 -12.45
N ILE A 2 -7.37 5.66 -11.42
CA ILE A 2 -6.85 5.64 -10.03
C ILE A 2 -5.63 4.73 -9.84
N MET A 3 -5.60 3.54 -10.47
CA MET A 3 -4.48 2.59 -10.37
C MET A 3 -3.17 3.14 -10.94
N PHE A 4 -3.23 3.83 -12.09
CA PHE A 4 -2.05 4.52 -12.64
C PHE A 4 -1.55 5.64 -11.74
N ARG A 5 -2.46 6.41 -11.14
CA ARG A 5 -2.09 7.43 -10.16
C ARG A 5 -1.46 6.81 -8.92
N TYR A 6 -2.00 5.70 -8.45
CA TYR A 6 -1.45 4.95 -7.33
C TYR A 6 -0.05 4.43 -7.64
N LEU A 7 0.15 3.80 -8.80
CA LEU A 7 1.47 3.35 -9.25
C LEU A 7 2.51 4.49 -9.27
N ASN A 8 2.13 5.67 -9.76
CA ASN A 8 3.01 6.85 -9.73
C ASN A 8 3.35 7.29 -8.30
N ILE A 9 2.40 7.25 -7.37
CA ILE A 9 2.64 7.56 -5.96
C ILE A 9 3.62 6.54 -5.35
N ILE A 10 3.45 5.25 -5.66
CA ILE A 10 4.35 4.20 -5.19
C ILE A 10 5.78 4.39 -5.72
N HIS A 11 5.95 4.76 -6.99
CA HIS A 11 7.29 5.09 -7.50
C HIS A 11 7.93 6.25 -6.74
N GLN A 12 7.18 7.32 -6.46
CA GLN A 12 7.68 8.44 -5.65
C GLN A 12 8.01 8.03 -4.21
N HIS A 13 7.21 7.15 -3.61
CA HIS A 13 7.48 6.61 -2.27
C HIS A 13 8.78 5.80 -2.25
N ILE A 14 9.00 4.94 -3.24
CA ILE A 14 10.22 4.13 -3.38
C ILE A 14 11.45 5.03 -3.52
N GLU A 15 11.40 6.05 -4.38
CA GLU A 15 12.50 7.00 -4.56
C GLU A 15 12.84 7.73 -3.25
N LYS A 16 11.83 8.26 -2.55
CA LYS A 16 12.03 8.95 -1.27
C LYS A 16 12.52 8.01 -0.16
N MET A 17 12.02 6.77 -0.12
CA MET A 17 12.51 5.75 0.81
C MET A 17 13.98 5.44 0.56
N HIS A 18 14.37 5.26 -0.69
CA HIS A 18 15.75 4.99 -1.05
C HIS A 18 16.67 6.14 -0.62
N GLN A 19 16.26 7.39 -0.86
CA GLN A 19 17.02 8.56 -0.41
C GLN A 19 17.15 8.60 1.12
N THR A 20 16.05 8.38 1.84
CA THR A 20 16.02 8.36 3.32
C THR A 20 16.95 7.26 3.87
N MET A 21 16.98 6.09 3.23
CA MET A 21 17.86 4.98 3.63
C MET A 21 19.34 5.33 3.43
N LEU A 22 19.68 6.02 2.34
CA LEU A 22 21.05 6.50 2.10
C LEU A 22 21.48 7.52 3.15
N ASP A 23 20.60 8.50 3.45
CA ASP A 23 20.87 9.57 4.42
C ASP A 23 21.09 9.00 5.84
N GLU A 24 20.28 8.01 6.21
CA GLU A 24 20.35 7.31 7.50
C GLU A 24 21.40 6.19 7.54
N LYS A 25 22.10 5.93 6.43
CA LYS A 25 23.12 4.88 6.28
C LYS A 25 22.59 3.48 6.65
N ILE A 26 21.34 3.20 6.32
CA ILE A 26 20.72 1.89 6.55
C ILE A 26 21.25 0.93 5.48
N SER A 27 22.09 -0.02 5.90
CA SER A 27 22.71 -0.99 5.00
C SER A 27 22.02 -2.36 4.96
N SER A 28 21.15 -2.65 5.93
CA SER A 28 20.41 -3.91 6.01
C SER A 28 18.99 -3.75 5.46
N LEU A 29 18.78 -4.15 4.21
CA LEU A 29 17.46 -4.17 3.57
C LEU A 29 17.10 -5.59 3.17
N SER A 30 15.86 -5.97 3.47
CA SER A 30 15.26 -7.13 2.81
C SER A 30 14.70 -6.67 1.47
N LEU A 31 15.22 -7.23 0.38
CA LEU A 31 14.77 -6.92 -0.98
C LEU A 31 13.37 -7.47 -1.28
N ALA A 32 12.91 -8.45 -0.49
CA ALA A 32 11.58 -9.03 -0.60
C ALA A 32 10.87 -9.02 0.76
N ASN A 33 9.57 -8.74 0.74
CA ASN A 33 8.70 -8.89 1.90
C ASN A 33 7.80 -10.11 1.66
N ALA A 34 8.09 -11.22 2.33
CA ALA A 34 7.36 -12.47 2.13
C ALA A 34 5.84 -12.32 2.31
N VAL A 35 5.40 -11.46 3.24
CA VAL A 35 3.97 -11.21 3.48
C VAL A 35 3.31 -10.54 2.28
N VAL A 36 3.97 -9.53 1.68
CA VAL A 36 3.45 -8.88 0.47
C VAL A 36 3.45 -9.85 -0.71
N CYS A 37 4.47 -10.70 -0.83
CA CYS A 37 4.47 -11.75 -1.86
C CYS A 37 3.27 -12.70 -1.69
N THR A 38 2.97 -13.13 -0.46
CA THR A 38 1.80 -13.97 -0.19
C THR A 38 0.49 -13.27 -0.55
N PHE A 39 0.33 -11.97 -0.26
CA PHE A 39 -0.85 -11.22 -0.70
C PHE A 39 -1.00 -11.22 -2.24
N ILE A 40 0.11 -11.08 -2.97
CA ILE A 40 0.10 -11.11 -4.43
C ILE A 40 -0.28 -12.51 -4.94
N GLU A 41 0.31 -13.56 -4.36
CA GLU A 41 -0.02 -14.95 -4.69
C GLU A 41 -1.50 -15.27 -4.45
N GLU A 42 -2.06 -14.85 -3.31
CA GLU A 42 -3.49 -14.99 -3.02
C GLU A 42 -4.36 -14.18 -3.99
N THR A 43 -3.89 -13.01 -4.43
CA THR A 43 -4.60 -12.18 -5.43
C THR A 43 -4.68 -12.91 -6.76
N ASP A 44 -3.56 -13.46 -7.22
CA ASP A 44 -3.48 -14.21 -8.47
C ASP A 44 -4.38 -15.46 -8.43
N GLU A 45 -4.40 -16.19 -7.30
CA GLU A 45 -5.29 -17.34 -7.11
C GLU A 45 -6.77 -16.93 -7.15
N LYS A 46 -7.14 -15.83 -6.48
CA LYS A 46 -8.52 -15.33 -6.51
C LYS A 46 -8.94 -14.90 -7.92
N LEU A 47 -8.04 -14.25 -8.67
CA LEU A 47 -8.32 -13.78 -10.03
C LEU A 47 -8.58 -14.92 -11.02
N LEU A 48 -7.89 -16.06 -10.86
CA LEU A 48 -8.13 -17.26 -11.68
C LEU A 48 -9.55 -17.82 -11.50
N ASN A 49 -10.16 -17.57 -10.34
CA ASN A 49 -11.48 -18.06 -9.98
C ASN A 49 -12.60 -17.00 -10.16
N CYS A 50 -12.25 -15.77 -10.52
CA CYS A 50 -13.24 -14.70 -10.73
C CYS A 50 -14.00 -14.86 -12.03
N THR A 51 -15.30 -14.53 -12.01
CA THR A 51 -16.04 -14.32 -13.26
C THR A 51 -15.63 -12.98 -13.87
N PRO A 52 -15.80 -12.76 -15.19
CA PRO A 52 -15.45 -11.50 -15.84
C PRO A 52 -16.10 -10.24 -15.22
N GLY A 53 -17.21 -10.38 -14.47
CA GLY A 53 -17.85 -9.27 -13.78
C GLY A 53 -17.27 -8.95 -12.40
N ASP A 54 -16.53 -9.87 -11.78
CA ASP A 54 -16.04 -9.74 -10.40
C ASP A 54 -14.56 -9.36 -10.31
N GLN A 55 -13.84 -9.40 -11.43
CA GLN A 55 -12.39 -9.19 -11.48
C GLN A 55 -11.98 -7.84 -10.90
N ASP A 56 -12.69 -6.76 -11.24
CA ASP A 56 -12.38 -5.42 -10.74
C ASP A 56 -12.57 -5.33 -9.21
N THR A 57 -13.65 -5.91 -8.68
CA THR A 57 -13.91 -5.98 -7.23
C THR A 57 -12.84 -6.82 -6.52
N CYS A 58 -12.41 -7.92 -7.13
CA CYS A 58 -11.34 -8.77 -6.61
C CYS A 58 -10.01 -8.00 -6.52
N ILE A 59 -9.61 -7.32 -7.59
CA ILE A 59 -8.38 -6.50 -7.62
C ILE A 59 -8.45 -5.39 -6.58
N LEU A 60 -9.58 -4.67 -6.51
CA LEU A 60 -9.77 -3.58 -5.55
C LEU A 60 -9.61 -4.07 -4.11
N THR A 61 -10.27 -5.16 -3.76
CA THR A 61 -10.23 -5.72 -2.40
C THR A 61 -8.82 -6.17 -2.03
N CYS A 62 -8.15 -6.91 -2.92
CA CYS A 62 -6.79 -7.39 -2.64
C CYS A 62 -5.79 -6.23 -2.54
N LEU A 63 -5.95 -5.18 -3.34
CA LEU A 63 -5.11 -3.99 -3.23
C LEU A 63 -5.35 -3.26 -1.89
N MET A 64 -6.59 -3.20 -1.42
CA MET A 64 -6.93 -2.62 -0.12
C MET A 64 -6.28 -3.40 1.04
N ASP A 65 -6.23 -4.72 0.96
CA ASP A 65 -5.54 -5.56 1.96
C ASP A 65 -4.04 -5.23 2.05
N ILE A 66 -3.37 -5.10 0.89
CA ILE A 66 -1.97 -4.70 0.80
C ILE A 66 -1.76 -3.28 1.38
N ASN A 67 -2.66 -2.34 1.07
CA ASN A 67 -2.60 -0.98 1.63
C ASN A 67 -2.75 -0.97 3.14
N HIS A 68 -3.68 -1.75 3.68
CA HIS A 68 -3.88 -1.86 5.12
C HIS A 68 -2.62 -2.40 5.82
N TYR A 69 -1.98 -3.41 5.24
CA TYR A 69 -0.70 -3.92 5.72
C TYR A 69 0.39 -2.83 5.70
N LYS A 70 0.52 -2.07 4.60
CA LYS A 70 1.49 -0.98 4.47
C LYS A 70 1.26 0.13 5.49
N ILE A 71 0.02 0.55 5.71
CA ILE A 71 -0.37 1.55 6.74
C ILE A 71 0.15 1.10 8.11
N GLY A 72 -0.11 -0.15 8.49
CA GLY A 72 0.38 -0.70 9.77
C GLY A 72 1.91 -0.69 9.87
N LYS A 73 2.61 -1.03 8.79
CA LYS A 73 4.08 -1.02 8.76
C LYS A 73 4.66 0.38 8.81
N TYR A 74 4.12 1.35 8.07
CA TYR A 74 4.57 2.73 8.10
C TYR A 74 4.33 3.38 9.45
N ASN A 75 3.16 3.17 10.06
CA ASN A 75 2.90 3.64 11.42
C ASN A 75 3.92 3.08 12.42
N THR A 76 4.15 1.75 12.38
CA THR A 76 5.15 1.10 13.23
C THR A 76 6.55 1.69 13.04
N ALA A 77 6.96 1.90 11.78
CA ALA A 77 8.26 2.50 11.46
C ALA A 77 8.36 3.96 11.94
N ALA A 78 7.29 4.74 11.81
CA ALA A 78 7.23 6.12 12.31
C ALA A 78 7.39 6.17 13.83
N THR A 79 6.63 5.35 14.57
CA THR A 79 6.73 5.28 16.03
C THR A 79 8.14 4.86 16.49
N PHE A 80 8.77 3.89 15.82
CA PHE A 80 10.15 3.54 16.15
C PHE A 80 11.14 4.68 15.87
N ALA A 81 10.96 5.42 14.77
CA ALA A 81 11.78 6.58 14.47
C ALA A 81 11.64 7.69 15.52
N GLU A 82 10.42 7.95 16.02
CA GLU A 82 10.19 8.91 17.12
C GLU A 82 10.91 8.49 18.41
N VAL A 83 10.81 7.21 18.78
CA VAL A 83 11.49 6.64 19.96
C VAL A 83 13.02 6.78 19.84
N LEU A 84 13.55 6.72 18.62
CA LEU A 84 14.97 6.91 18.32
C LEU A 84 15.35 8.38 18.10
N HIS A 85 14.44 9.34 18.32
CA HIS A 85 14.62 10.77 18.09
C HIS A 85 15.06 11.12 16.65
N LYS A 86 14.51 10.39 15.67
CA LYS A 86 14.70 10.61 14.24
C LYS A 86 13.45 11.28 13.64
N ASP A 87 13.19 12.52 14.05
CA ASP A 87 11.94 13.22 13.75
C ASP A 87 11.66 13.38 12.24
N THR A 88 12.71 13.54 11.44
CA THR A 88 12.61 13.62 9.97
C THR A 88 12.14 12.31 9.37
N VAL A 89 12.69 11.18 9.84
CA VAL A 89 12.31 9.83 9.41
C VAL A 89 10.90 9.48 9.88
N ALA A 90 10.56 9.84 11.11
CA ALA A 90 9.19 9.68 11.64
C ALA A 90 8.18 10.43 10.79
N SER A 91 8.42 11.72 10.53
CA SER A 91 7.57 12.57 9.69
C SER A 91 7.39 12.00 8.28
N PHE A 92 8.47 11.44 7.72
CA PHE A 92 8.40 10.78 6.42
C PHE A 92 7.49 9.55 6.43
N PHE A 93 7.62 8.66 7.43
CA PHE A 93 6.77 7.48 7.52
C PHE A 93 5.31 7.82 7.81
N TYR A 94 5.02 8.83 8.62
CA TYR A 94 3.64 9.34 8.78
C TYR A 94 3.08 9.92 7.48
N PHE A 95 3.92 10.59 6.67
CA PHE A 95 3.50 11.04 5.35
C PHE A 95 3.15 9.86 4.44
N LEU A 96 3.97 8.79 4.41
CA LEU A 96 3.65 7.59 3.63
C LEU A 96 2.35 6.93 4.10
N GLU A 97 2.18 6.77 5.42
CA GLU A 97 0.97 6.23 6.04
C GLU A 97 -0.28 7.01 5.63
N SER A 98 -0.24 8.34 5.73
CA SER A 98 -1.35 9.22 5.35
C SER A 98 -1.71 9.09 3.88
N ASN A 99 -0.72 9.00 2.98
CA ASN A 99 -0.98 8.76 1.55
C ASN A 99 -1.68 7.42 1.30
N GLU A 100 -1.18 6.34 1.90
CA GLU A 100 -1.81 5.02 1.76
C GLU A 100 -3.24 5.03 2.28
N ARG A 101 -3.49 5.72 3.40
CA ARG A 101 -4.84 5.89 3.96
C ARG A 101 -5.77 6.66 3.02
N GLU A 102 -5.31 7.76 2.45
CA GLU A 102 -6.09 8.55 1.47
C GLU A 102 -6.46 7.68 0.26
N ILE A 103 -5.49 6.95 -0.29
CA ILE A 103 -5.71 6.05 -1.43
C ILE A 103 -6.70 4.95 -1.04
N ASN A 104 -6.51 4.31 0.11
CA ASN A 104 -7.39 3.24 0.57
C ASN A 104 -8.84 3.70 0.72
N ASN A 105 -9.06 4.92 1.26
CA ASN A 105 -10.40 5.51 1.34
C ASN A 105 -11.02 5.74 -0.04
N ARG A 106 -10.22 6.18 -1.02
CA ARG A 106 -10.70 6.37 -2.40
C ARG A 106 -11.02 5.05 -3.10
N LEU A 107 -10.24 3.99 -2.84
CA LEU A 107 -10.53 2.64 -3.35
C LEU A 107 -11.82 2.09 -2.71
N TYR A 108 -12.04 2.33 -1.42
CA TYR A 108 -13.27 1.96 -0.74
C TYR A 108 -14.49 2.60 -1.40
N HIS A 109 -14.44 3.91 -1.70
CA HIS A 109 -15.54 4.59 -2.38
C HIS A 109 -15.83 4.01 -3.78
N LEU A 110 -14.78 3.65 -4.53
CA LEU A 110 -14.96 3.00 -5.84
C LEU A 110 -15.56 1.60 -5.70
N ALA A 111 -15.12 0.82 -4.70
CA ALA A 111 -15.67 -0.50 -4.44
C ALA A 111 -17.16 -0.42 -4.04
N ASP A 112 -17.52 0.57 -3.23
CA ASP A 112 -18.92 0.84 -2.85
C ASP A 112 -19.78 1.18 -4.08
N GLU A 113 -19.30 2.05 -4.97
CA GLU A 113 -19.97 2.39 -6.23
C GLU A 113 -20.15 1.17 -7.15
N GLU A 114 -19.11 0.35 -7.34
CA GLU A 114 -19.16 -0.85 -8.20
C GLU A 114 -20.09 -1.93 -7.62
N LEU A 115 -20.06 -2.16 -6.31
CA LEU A 115 -20.99 -3.08 -5.64
C LEU A 115 -22.44 -2.60 -5.78
N HIS A 116 -22.70 -1.30 -5.67
CA HIS A 116 -24.03 -0.74 -5.88
C HIS A 116 -24.53 -0.86 -7.32
N LEU A 117 -23.65 -0.88 -8.32
CA LEU A 117 -24.01 -1.10 -9.73
C LEU A 117 -24.26 -2.58 -10.04
N SER A 118 -23.53 -3.50 -9.41
CA SER A 118 -23.66 -4.95 -9.66
C SER A 118 -24.92 -5.58 -9.05
N TYR A 119 -25.53 -4.95 -8.04
CA TYR A 119 -26.78 -5.40 -7.39
C TYR A 119 -28.07 -4.79 -8.00
N ARG A 120 -28.02 -4.25 -9.22
CA ARG A 120 -29.17 -3.67 -9.94
C ARG A 120 -29.52 -4.45 -11.20
#